data_AF-A0A6G3XG57-F1
#
_entry.id   AF-A0A6G3XG57-F1
#
_cell.length_a   1.000
_cell.length_b   1.000
_cell.length_c   1.000
_cell.angle_alpha   90.00
_cell.angle_beta   90.00
_cell.angle_gamma   90.00
#
_symmetry.space_group_name_H-M   'P 1'
#
loop_
_entity.id
_entity.type
_entity.pdbx_description
1 polymer ?
#
loop_
_entity_poly.entity_id
_entity_poly.type
_entity_poly.pdbx_seq_one_letter_code
_entity_poly.pdbx_strand_id
1 'polypeptide(L)'
;LAGILLGPHTPGYTLLKNPHDLEMLSALGLVLLLFYLGLEFHMDDLKTGGRKMAIAGGTYLVLNVGAGLAFGFALGWGTAEALVLAGVLGISSSAIVTKILVDLGRIGNPETRPILGIIVVEDIFLALYLAALQPILSG
;
A
#
# COMPACT_ATOMS: atom_id res chain seq x y z
N LEU A 1 -9.11 -14.17 3.09
CA LEU A 1 -9.51 -15.56 3.46
C LEU A 1 -10.53 -16.15 2.49
N ALA A 2 -11.69 -15.51 2.26
CA ALA A 2 -12.69 -16.02 1.32
C ALA A 2 -12.12 -16.30 -0.09
N GLY A 3 -11.29 -15.39 -0.64
CA GLY A 3 -10.62 -15.59 -1.93
C GLY A 3 -9.61 -16.74 -1.96
N ILE A 4 -9.00 -17.08 -0.81
CA ILE A 4 -8.17 -18.28 -0.68
C ILE A 4 -9.10 -19.49 -0.69
N LEU A 5 -10.10 -19.56 0.18
CA LEU A 5 -11.02 -20.71 0.31
C LEU A 5 -11.80 -21.04 -0.99
N LEU A 6 -12.17 -20.03 -1.78
CA LEU A 6 -12.93 -20.19 -3.02
C LEU A 6 -12.04 -20.15 -4.28
N GLY A 7 -10.73 -20.06 -4.10
CA GLY A 7 -9.76 -19.99 -5.18
C GLY A 7 -9.42 -21.36 -5.79
N PRO A 8 -8.88 -21.38 -7.02
CA PRO A 8 -8.65 -22.61 -7.78
C PRO A 8 -7.55 -23.52 -7.20
N HIS A 9 -6.71 -23.00 -6.29
CA HIS A 9 -5.58 -23.72 -5.70
C HIS A 9 -5.91 -24.44 -4.37
N THR A 10 -7.19 -24.45 -3.97
CA THR A 10 -7.65 -25.05 -2.70
C THR A 10 -8.55 -26.25 -3.00
N PRO A 11 -8.33 -27.41 -2.36
CA PRO A 11 -9.21 -28.55 -2.55
C PRO A 11 -10.60 -28.24 -1.97
N GLY A 12 -11.62 -28.13 -2.83
CA GLY A 12 -12.99 -27.77 -2.45
C GLY A 12 -13.87 -27.35 -3.63
N TYR A 13 -15.04 -26.77 -3.34
CA TYR A 13 -15.92 -26.17 -4.35
C TYR A 13 -15.29 -24.88 -4.91
N THR A 14 -14.53 -25.03 -5.99
CA THR A 14 -14.00 -23.91 -6.77
C THR A 14 -15.13 -23.26 -7.58
N LEU A 15 -15.67 -22.14 -7.08
CA LEU A 15 -16.60 -21.29 -7.83
C LEU A 15 -15.90 -20.51 -8.95
N LEU A 16 -14.58 -20.32 -8.82
CA LEU A 16 -13.77 -19.44 -9.66
C LEU A 16 -12.65 -20.25 -10.31
N LYS A 17 -12.91 -20.74 -11.52
CA LYS A 17 -11.93 -21.53 -12.29
C LYS A 17 -10.88 -20.63 -12.92
N ASN A 18 -11.26 -19.44 -13.36
CA ASN A 18 -10.35 -18.46 -13.94
C ASN A 18 -10.35 -17.16 -13.10
N PRO A 19 -9.20 -16.72 -12.58
CA PRO A 19 -9.09 -15.43 -11.89
C PRO A 19 -9.52 -14.24 -12.76
N HIS A 20 -9.37 -14.36 -14.07
CA HIS A 20 -9.75 -13.34 -15.06
C HIS A 20 -11.24 -12.99 -15.02
N ASP A 21 -12.10 -13.94 -14.65
CA ASP A 21 -13.56 -13.75 -14.63
C ASP A 21 -14.00 -12.68 -13.61
N LEU A 22 -13.18 -12.44 -12.57
CA LEU A 22 -13.46 -11.44 -11.53
C LEU A 22 -12.67 -10.15 -11.66
N GLU A 23 -11.72 -10.07 -12.59
CA GLU A 23 -10.83 -8.92 -12.67
C GLU A 23 -11.62 -7.62 -12.90
N MET A 24 -12.58 -7.65 -13.82
CA MET A 24 -13.44 -6.50 -14.11
C MET A 24 -14.34 -6.12 -12.92
N LEU A 25 -14.88 -7.11 -12.21
CA LEU A 25 -15.70 -6.87 -11.02
C LEU A 25 -14.86 -6.28 -9.87
N SER A 26 -13.63 -6.77 -9.71
CA SER A 26 -12.69 -6.27 -8.70
C SER A 26 -12.26 -4.83 -8.97
N ALA A 27 -12.00 -4.49 -10.24
CA ALA A 27 -11.67 -3.14 -10.67
C ALA A 27 -12.84 -2.19 -10.43
N LEU A 28 -14.07 -2.59 -10.79
CA LEU A 28 -15.28 -1.81 -10.50
C LEU A 28 -15.50 -1.62 -8.99
N GLY A 29 -15.32 -2.66 -8.19
CA GLY A 29 -15.42 -2.57 -6.73
C GLY A 29 -14.40 -1.60 -6.12
N LEU A 30 -13.17 -1.61 -6.62
CA LEU A 30 -12.12 -0.68 -6.21
C LEU A 30 -12.45 0.76 -6.62
N VAL A 31 -12.96 0.98 -7.83
CA VAL A 31 -13.41 2.32 -8.29
C VAL A 31 -14.54 2.85 -7.41
N LEU A 32 -15.56 2.04 -7.12
CA LEU A 32 -16.68 2.45 -6.26
C LEU A 32 -16.22 2.75 -4.83
N LEU A 33 -15.29 1.95 -4.29
CA LEU A 33 -14.70 2.17 -2.97
C LEU A 33 -13.96 3.52 -2.92
N LEU A 34 -13.08 3.79 -3.90
CA LEU A 34 -12.32 5.03 -3.98
C LEU A 34 -13.24 6.24 -4.21
N PHE A 35 -14.33 6.06 -4.97
CA PHE A 35 -15.34 7.10 -5.17
C PHE A 35 -16.09 7.42 -3.87
N TYR A 36 -16.59 6.41 -3.16
CA TYR A 36 -17.25 6.59 -1.87
C TYR A 36 -16.32 7.28 -0.86
N LEU A 37 -15.06 6.84 -0.82
CA LEU A 37 -14.04 7.48 0.01
C LEU A 37 -13.87 8.96 -0.34
N GLY A 38 -13.82 9.30 -1.63
CA GLY A 38 -13.72 10.70 -2.08
C GLY A 38 -14.91 11.57 -1.64
N LEU A 39 -16.09 10.99 -1.44
CA LEU A 39 -17.27 11.69 -0.94
C LEU A 39 -17.22 11.93 0.59
N GLU A 40 -16.61 11.01 1.34
CA GLU A 40 -16.45 11.11 2.80
C GLU A 40 -15.30 12.06 3.19
N PHE A 41 -14.33 12.28 2.29
CA PHE A 41 -13.09 12.98 2.61
C PHE A 41 -13.15 14.50 2.40
N HIS A 42 -12.92 15.28 3.47
CA HIS A 42 -12.81 16.73 3.39
C HIS A 42 -11.36 17.19 3.16
N MET A 43 -11.11 17.95 2.09
CA MET A 43 -9.75 18.40 1.70
C MET A 43 -9.07 19.34 2.70
N ASP A 44 -9.83 20.00 3.57
CA ASP A 44 -9.29 20.90 4.59
C ASP A 44 -8.51 20.16 5.69
N ASP A 45 -8.74 18.86 5.83
CA ASP A 45 -8.08 18.02 6.83
C ASP A 45 -6.62 17.70 6.46
N LEU A 46 -6.28 17.77 5.16
CA LEU A 46 -4.94 17.47 4.65
C LEU A 46 -3.96 18.63 4.84
N LYS A 47 -4.46 19.88 4.88
CA LYS A 47 -3.62 21.08 5.03
C LYS A 47 -3.08 21.28 6.45
N THR A 48 -3.75 20.72 7.46
CA THR A 48 -3.44 20.99 8.87
C THR A 48 -2.40 20.00 9.39
N GLY A 49 -1.10 20.30 9.20
CA GLY A 49 0.00 19.54 9.84
C GLY A 49 1.02 18.89 8.91
N GLY A 50 1.03 19.23 7.61
CA GLY A 50 1.86 18.61 6.58
C GLY A 50 3.33 18.39 6.94
N ARG A 51 3.98 19.34 7.63
CA ARG A 51 5.40 19.19 8.01
C ARG A 51 5.65 18.09 9.03
N LYS A 52 4.76 17.92 10.02
CA LYS A 52 4.89 16.83 11.01
C LYS A 52 4.61 15.48 10.36
N MET A 53 3.65 15.43 9.44
CA MET A 53 3.30 14.22 8.69
C MET A 53 4.43 13.79 7.75
N ALA A 54 5.07 14.73 7.06
CA ALA A 54 6.23 14.45 6.21
C ALA A 54 7.42 13.88 6.99
N ILE A 55 7.69 14.40 8.20
CA ILE A 55 8.76 13.87 9.05
C ILE A 55 8.41 12.46 9.55
N ALA A 56 7.17 12.24 9.99
CA ALA A 56 6.71 10.94 10.46
C ALA A 56 6.76 9.89 9.33
N GLY A 57 6.22 10.22 8.15
CA GLY A 57 6.25 9.35 6.97
C GLY A 57 7.67 9.08 6.47
N GLY A 58 8.53 10.10 6.44
CA GLY A 58 9.95 9.93 6.08
C GLY A 58 10.69 9.02 7.06
N THR A 59 10.44 9.17 8.37
CA THR A 59 11.04 8.29 9.39
C THR A 59 10.55 6.85 9.24
N TYR A 60 9.25 6.66 9.03
CA TYR A 60 8.66 5.35 8.79
C TYR A 60 9.25 4.68 7.54
N LEU A 61 9.38 5.41 6.43
CA LEU A 61 9.99 4.92 5.20
C LEU A 61 11.45 4.51 5.42
N VAL A 62 12.26 5.37 6.03
CA VAL A 62 13.69 5.09 6.27
C VAL A 62 13.86 3.83 7.13
N LEU A 63 13.04 3.67 8.16
CA LEU A 63 13.10 2.49 9.02
C LEU A 63 12.74 1.21 8.27
N ASN A 64 11.65 1.21 7.50
CA ASN A 64 11.19 0.00 6.81
C ASN A 64 12.05 -0.35 5.58
N VAL A 65 12.39 0.64 4.74
CA VAL A 65 13.31 0.45 3.60
C VAL A 65 14.68 0.04 4.11
N GLY A 66 15.19 0.70 5.15
CA GLY A 66 16.47 0.36 5.78
C GLY A 66 16.48 -1.06 6.34
N ALA A 67 15.40 -1.48 7.01
CA ALA A 67 15.25 -2.84 7.50
C ALA A 67 15.24 -3.86 6.35
N GLY A 68 14.55 -3.57 5.25
CA GLY A 68 14.51 -4.47 4.09
C GLY A 68 15.85 -4.59 3.38
N LEU A 69 16.59 -3.48 3.21
CA LEU A 69 17.96 -3.51 2.69
C LEU A 69 18.88 -4.31 3.60
N ALA A 70 18.85 -4.04 4.91
CA ALA A 70 19.68 -4.74 5.88
C ALA A 70 19.39 -6.24 5.87
N PHE A 71 18.12 -6.62 5.78
CA PHE A 71 17.71 -8.03 5.72
C PHE A 71 18.15 -8.69 4.41
N GLY A 72 17.97 -8.03 3.25
CA GLY A 72 18.43 -8.55 1.97
C GLY A 72 19.94 -8.78 1.94
N PHE A 73 20.73 -7.82 2.42
CA PHE A 73 22.18 -7.99 2.51
C PHE A 73 22.61 -9.02 3.54
N ALA A 74 21.90 -9.14 4.67
CA ALA A 74 22.19 -10.18 5.67
C ALA A 74 21.98 -11.60 5.12
N LEU A 75 21.08 -11.77 4.15
CA LEU A 75 20.88 -13.03 3.43
C LEU A 75 21.90 -13.26 2.30
N GLY A 76 22.82 -12.31 2.07
CA GLY A 76 23.80 -12.37 1.00
C GLY A 76 23.22 -12.10 -0.39
N TRP A 77 22.04 -11.48 -0.47
CA TRP A 77 21.43 -11.12 -1.74
C TRP A 77 22.15 -9.93 -2.39
N GLY A 78 22.07 -9.85 -3.71
CA GLY A 78 22.61 -8.73 -4.47
C GLY A 78 21.86 -7.42 -4.20
N THR A 79 22.41 -6.32 -4.73
CA THR A 79 21.84 -4.98 -4.56
C THR A 79 20.45 -4.87 -5.18
N ALA A 80 20.21 -5.50 -6.33
CA ALA A 80 18.93 -5.49 -7.01
C ALA A 80 17.84 -6.16 -6.16
N GLU A 81 18.10 -7.36 -5.65
CA GLU A 81 17.16 -8.12 -4.84
C GLU A 81 16.92 -7.47 -3.47
N ALA A 82 17.97 -6.92 -2.85
CA ALA A 82 17.85 -6.17 -1.60
C ALA A 82 16.97 -4.92 -1.77
N LEU A 83 17.12 -4.18 -2.89
CA LEU A 83 16.23 -3.06 -3.21
C LEU A 83 14.78 -3.54 -3.41
N VAL A 84 14.56 -4.61 -4.18
CA VAL A 84 13.19 -5.14 -4.34
C VAL A 84 12.56 -5.44 -2.99
N LEU A 85 13.29 -6.11 -2.10
CA LEU A 85 12.84 -6.43 -0.74
C LEU A 85 12.57 -5.17 0.11
N ALA A 86 13.43 -4.17 0.00
CA ALA A 86 13.25 -2.89 0.68
C ALA A 86 12.00 -2.14 0.22
N GLY A 87 11.65 -2.22 -1.07
CA GLY A 87 10.39 -1.68 -1.60
C GLY A 87 9.17 -2.42 -1.06
N VAL A 88 9.23 -3.76 -1.01
CA VAL A 88 8.14 -4.60 -0.49
C VAL A 88 7.88 -4.35 1.00
N LEU A 89 8.92 -4.16 1.80
CA LEU A 89 8.79 -3.88 3.23
C LEU A 89 8.50 -2.41 3.53
N GLY A 90 9.00 -1.51 2.68
CA GLY A 90 8.98 -0.06 2.88
C GLY A 90 7.62 0.60 2.73
N ILE A 91 6.69 -0.01 1.99
CA ILE A 91 5.55 0.70 1.40
C ILE A 91 4.25 -0.01 1.77
N SER A 92 3.30 0.75 2.33
CA SER A 92 2.01 0.24 2.77
C SER A 92 0.95 0.38 1.66
N SER A 93 -0.12 -0.41 1.72
CA SER A 93 -1.24 -0.28 0.77
C SER A 93 -2.24 0.79 1.23
N SER A 94 -2.28 1.93 0.53
CA SER A 94 -3.18 3.05 0.80
C SER A 94 -4.66 2.66 0.76
N ALA A 95 -5.07 1.89 -0.26
CA ALA A 95 -6.45 1.44 -0.43
C ALA A 95 -6.94 0.56 0.73
N ILE A 96 -6.10 -0.37 1.20
CA ILE A 96 -6.47 -1.29 2.30
C ILE A 96 -6.56 -0.55 3.62
N VAL A 97 -5.57 0.28 3.94
CA VAL A 97 -5.57 1.07 5.19
C VAL A 97 -6.80 1.97 5.24
N THR A 98 -7.10 2.64 4.14
CA THR A 98 -8.24 3.54 4.09
C THR A 98 -9.56 2.79 4.18
N LYS A 99 -9.69 1.65 3.50
CA LYS A 99 -10.87 0.78 3.62
C LYS A 99 -11.10 0.35 5.07
N ILE A 100 -10.05 -0.03 5.79
CA ILE A 100 -10.17 -0.44 7.21
C ILE A 100 -10.63 0.74 8.08
N LEU A 101 -10.13 1.96 7.83
CA LEU A 101 -10.58 3.15 8.57
C LEU A 101 -12.06 3.46 8.33
N VAL A 102 -12.55 3.27 7.10
CA VAL A 102 -13.96 3.37 6.74
C VAL A 102 -14.79 2.27 7.41
N ASP A 103 -14.38 1.00 7.24
CA ASP A 103 -15.10 -0.17 7.76
C ASP A 103 -15.23 -0.13 9.30
N LEU A 104 -14.24 0.46 9.98
CA LEU A 104 -14.26 0.66 11.44
C LEU A 104 -14.94 1.97 11.87
N GLY A 105 -15.41 2.81 10.94
CA GLY A 105 -16.03 4.10 11.25
C GLY A 105 -15.07 5.10 11.92
N ARG A 106 -13.75 4.98 11.69
CA ARG A 106 -12.71 5.80 12.36
C ARG A 106 -12.27 7.01 11.53
N ILE A 107 -12.90 7.29 10.39
CA ILE A 107 -12.48 8.37 9.49
C ILE A 107 -12.44 9.74 10.19
N GLY A 108 -13.41 10.02 11.08
CA GLY A 108 -13.48 11.27 11.83
C GLY A 108 -12.53 11.37 13.04
N ASN A 109 -11.77 10.32 13.34
CA ASN A 109 -10.91 10.31 14.53
C ASN A 109 -9.62 11.14 14.33
N PRO A 110 -9.06 11.73 15.40
CA PRO A 110 -7.85 12.55 15.31
C PRO A 110 -6.62 11.79 14.82
N GLU A 111 -6.55 10.47 15.03
CA GLU A 111 -5.47 9.60 14.53
C GLU A 111 -5.54 9.32 13.01
N THR A 112 -6.68 9.53 12.36
CA THR A 112 -6.85 9.19 10.93
C THR A 112 -6.13 10.17 10.03
N ARG A 113 -6.18 11.47 10.35
CA ARG A 113 -5.47 12.52 9.61
C ARG A 113 -3.96 12.26 9.46
N PRO A 114 -3.20 11.99 10.54
CA PRO A 114 -1.78 11.70 10.41
C PRO A 114 -1.50 10.40 9.65
N ILE A 115 -2.33 9.36 9.79
CA ILE A 115 -2.19 8.10 9.03
C ILE A 115 -2.30 8.39 7.53
N LEU A 116 -3.33 9.11 7.11
CA LEU A 116 -3.54 9.43 5.70
C LEU A 116 -2.48 10.37 5.15
N GLY A 117 -1.98 11.30 5.97
CA GLY A 117 -0.83 12.12 5.60
C GLY A 117 0.46 11.33 5.38
N ILE A 118 0.72 10.28 6.17
CA ILE A 118 1.86 9.37 5.96
C ILE A 118 1.69 8.60 4.65
N ILE A 119 0.50 8.08 4.38
CA ILE A 119 0.19 7.35 3.15
C ILE A 119 0.46 8.20 1.89
N VAL A 120 0.08 9.48 1.89
CA VAL A 120 0.37 10.37 0.74
C VAL A 120 1.87 10.52 0.51
N VAL A 121 2.68 10.60 1.57
CA VAL A 121 4.14 10.67 1.47
C VAL A 121 4.71 9.35 0.95
N GLU A 122 4.18 8.21 1.40
CA GLU A 122 4.53 6.89 0.90
C GLU A 122 4.22 6.74 -0.60
N ASP A 123 3.07 7.20 -1.08
CA ASP A 123 2.68 7.10 -2.49
C ASP A 123 3.62 7.93 -3.40
N ILE A 124 4.02 9.12 -2.96
CA ILE A 124 5.00 9.95 -3.67
C ILE A 124 6.36 9.25 -3.70
N PHE A 125 6.79 8.70 -2.56
CA PHE A 125 8.03 7.94 -2.48
C PHE A 125 7.99 6.71 -3.39
N LEU A 126 6.90 5.93 -3.39
CA LEU A 126 6.70 4.75 -4.22
C LEU A 126 6.86 5.08 -5.70
N ALA A 127 6.25 6.17 -6.17
CA ALA A 127 6.36 6.58 -7.57
C ALA A 127 7.81 6.86 -7.97
N LEU A 128 8.55 7.62 -7.15
CA LEU A 128 9.97 7.92 -7.37
C LEU A 128 10.84 6.67 -7.23
N TYR A 129 10.53 5.82 -6.25
CA TYR A 129 11.24 4.59 -5.95
C TYR A 129 11.16 3.61 -7.12
N LEU A 130 9.97 3.34 -7.62
CA LEU A 130 9.78 2.46 -8.78
C LEU A 130 10.45 3.03 -10.04
N ALA A 131 10.36 4.35 -10.27
CA ALA A 131 11.03 4.99 -11.40
C ALA A 131 12.56 4.83 -11.33
N ALA A 132 13.15 4.92 -10.14
CA ALA A 132 14.58 4.70 -9.93
C ALA A 132 14.99 3.22 -9.96
N LEU A 133 14.08 2.32 -9.55
CA LEU A 133 14.33 0.88 -9.50
C LEU A 133 14.35 0.24 -10.90
N GLN A 134 13.50 0.70 -11.82
CA GLN A 134 13.40 0.18 -13.19
C GLN A 134 14.76 0.04 -13.90
N PRO A 135 15.61 1.10 -14.01
CA PRO A 135 16.90 0.98 -14.69
C PRO A 135 17.90 0.05 -13.98
N ILE A 136 17.79 -0.13 -12.66
CA ILE A 136 18.66 -1.01 -11.87
C ILE A 136 18.31 -2.49 -12.13
N LEU A 137 17.04 -2.79 -12.39
CA LEU A 137 16.57 -4.15 -12.69
C LEU A 137 16.69 -4.51 -14.17
N SER A 138 16.67 -3.51 -15.07
CA SER A 138 16.76 -3.72 -16.52
C SER A 138 18.19 -3.66 -17.07
N GLY A 139 19.15 -3.19 -16.26
CA GLY A 139 20.58 -3.16 -16.59
C GLY A 139 21.26 -4.47 -16.27
#